data_AF-A0A530QVY4-F1
#
_entry.id   AF-A0A530QVY4-F1
#
_cell.length_a   1.000
_cell.length_b   1.000
_cell.length_c   1.000
_cell.angle_alpha   90.00
_cell.angle_beta   90.00
_cell.angle_gamma   90.00
#
_symmetry.space_group_name_H-M   'P 1'
#
loop_
_entity.id
_entity.type
_entity.pdbx_description
1 polymer ?
#
loop_
_entity_poly.entity_id
_entity_poly.type
_entity_poly.pdbx_seq_one_letter_code
_entity_poly.pdbx_strand_id
1 'polypeptide(L)' 'MPSFDSLFNAFVTILVTVDPPGLAPLFLAVTRGMNREERNQVSVRASIIGFLVMALFAIAGASILSV' A
#
# COMPACT_ATOMS: atom_id res chain seq x y z
N MET A 1 7.25 0.88 -28.21
CA MET A 1 6.80 -0.16 -27.27
C MET A 1 7.64 -0.04 -26.02
N PRO A 2 7.06 -0.06 -24.80
CA PRO A 2 7.86 -0.05 -23.58
C PRO A 2 8.82 -1.25 -23.60
N SER A 3 10.09 -1.02 -23.28
CA SER A 3 11.07 -2.10 -23.15
C SER A 3 10.79 -2.90 -21.87
N PHE A 4 11.26 -4.15 -21.84
CA PHE A 4 11.15 -5.00 -20.66
C PHE A 4 11.74 -4.33 -19.41
N ASP A 5 12.87 -3.63 -19.57
CA ASP A 5 13.52 -2.88 -18.48
C ASP A 5 12.66 -1.75 -17.94
N SER A 6 11.91 -1.04 -18.79
CA SER A 6 10.98 0.00 -18.34
C SER A 6 9.82 -0.57 -17.52
N LEU A 7 9.28 -1.72 -17.94
CA LEU A 7 8.21 -2.41 -17.19
C LEU A 7 8.71 -2.93 -15.84
N PHE A 8 9.92 -3.51 -15.82
CA PHE A 8 10.53 -4.02 -14.60
C PHE A 8 10.82 -2.89 -13.60
N ASN A 9 11.39 -1.77 -14.06
CA ASN A 9 11.63 -0.61 -13.19
C ASN A 9 10.33 -0.05 -12.62
N ALA A 10 9.29 0.14 -13.44
CA ALA A 10 7.99 0.62 -12.97
C ALA A 10 7.37 -0.32 -11.92
N PHE A 11 7.47 -1.64 -12.14
CA PHE A 11 7.03 -2.64 -11.18
C PHE A 11 7.77 -2.52 -9.84
N VAL A 12 9.11 -2.43 -9.88
CA VAL A 12 9.94 -2.29 -8.67
C VAL A 12 9.61 -0.99 -7.93
N THR A 13 9.43 0.14 -8.64
CA THR A 13 9.02 1.40 -8.02
C THR A 13 7.71 1.25 -7.26
N ILE A 14 6.67 0.69 -7.90
CA ILE A 14 5.36 0.49 -7.24
C ILE A 14 5.49 -0.47 -6.06
N LEU A 15 6.24 -1.57 -6.20
CA LEU A 15 6.46 -2.55 -5.13
C LEU A 15 7.11 -1.90 -3.90
N VAL A 16 8.16 -1.12 -4.10
CA VAL A 16 8.89 -0.44 -3.01
C VAL A 16 8.05 0.67 -2.41
N THR A 17 7.33 1.46 -3.22
CA THR A 17 6.46 2.54 -2.72
C THR A 17 5.28 2.02 -1.90
N VAL A 18 4.70 0.87 -2.23
CA VAL A 18 3.61 0.25 -1.46
C VAL A 18 4.11 -0.37 -0.14
N ASP A 19 5.40 -0.71 -0.05
CA ASP A 19 6.03 -1.38 1.09
C ASP A 19 5.31 -2.65 1.61
N PRO A 20 4.98 -3.66 0.76
CA PRO A 20 4.44 -4.93 1.23
C PRO A 20 5.31 -5.63 2.31
N PRO A 21 6.67 -5.64 2.19
CA PRO A 21 7.53 -6.25 3.19
C PRO A 21 7.45 -5.60 4.58
N GLY A 22 7.30 -4.27 4.67
CA GLY A 22 7.14 -3.58 5.95
C GLY A 22 5.74 -3.73 6.55
N LEU A 23 4.71 -3.72 5.70
CA LEU A 23 3.31 -3.84 6.14
C LEU A 23 2.94 -5.25 6.66
N ALA A 24 3.54 -6.31 6.12
CA ALA A 24 3.26 -7.68 6.53
C ALA A 24 3.53 -7.94 8.04
N PRO A 25 4.75 -7.69 8.58
CA PRO A 25 5.01 -7.88 10.02
C PRO A 25 4.23 -6.89 10.89
N LEU A 26 4.01 -5.66 10.43
CA LEU A 26 3.20 -4.67 11.14
C LEU A 26 1.75 -5.18 11.34
N PHE A 27 1.14 -5.69 10.27
CA PHE A 27 -0.20 -6.26 10.31
C PHE A 27 -0.26 -7.48 11.23
N LEU A 28 0.74 -8.37 11.18
CA LEU A 28 0.81 -9.53 12.07
C LEU A 28 0.96 -9.13 13.55
N ALA A 29 1.72 -8.07 13.84
CA ALA A 29 1.89 -7.57 15.19
C ALA A 29 0.57 -6.99 15.74
N VAL A 30 -0.14 -6.19 14.95
CA VAL A 30 -1.39 -5.53 15.36
C VAL A 30 -2.57 -6.50 15.44
N THR A 31 -2.57 -7.56 14.62
CA THR A 31 -3.65 -8.57 14.62
C THR A 31 -3.36 -9.78 15.52
N ARG A 32 -2.33 -9.72 16.35
CA ARG A 32 -1.98 -10.79 17.28
C ARG A 32 -3.10 -10.98 18.32
N GLY A 33 -3.62 -12.20 18.41
CA GLY A 33 -4.71 -12.55 19.35
C GLY A 33 -6.13 -12.36 18.78
N MET A 34 -6.27 -11.86 17.54
CA MET A 34 -7.56 -11.78 16.86
C MET A 34 -7.99 -13.13 16.30
N ASN A 35 -9.29 -13.38 16.30
CA ASN A 35 -9.90 -14.51 15.60
C ASN A 35 -9.90 -14.27 14.08
N ARG A 36 -10.17 -15.33 13.31
CA ARG A 36 -10.04 -15.28 11.84
C ARG A 36 -11.03 -14.32 11.18
N GLU A 37 -12.26 -14.18 11.70
CA GLU A 37 -13.21 -13.17 11.22
C GLU A 37 -12.74 -11.74 11.51
N GLU A 38 -12.28 -11.47 12.73
CA GLU A 38 -11.79 -10.14 13.13
C GLU A 38 -10.60 -9.72 12.26
N ARG A 39 -9.65 -10.64 12.04
CA ARG A 39 -8.48 -10.39 11.20
C ARG A 39 -8.87 -10.05 9.74
N ASN A 40 -9.90 -10.70 9.20
CA ASN A 40 -10.40 -10.42 7.86
C ASN A 40 -11.13 -9.07 7.78
N GLN A 41 -11.88 -8.68 8.81
CA GLN A 41 -12.49 -7.35 8.85
C GLN A 41 -11.41 -6.25 8.91
N VAL A 42 -10.38 -6.46 9.72
CA VAL A 42 -9.27 -5.52 9.85
C VAL A 42 -8.47 -5.42 8.56
N SER A 43 -8.20 -6.53 7.85
CA SER A 43 -7.48 -6.49 6.58
C SER A 43 -8.24 -5.68 5.52
N VAL A 44 -9.54 -5.91 5.35
CA VAL A 44 -10.36 -5.16 4.39
C VAL A 44 -10.41 -3.68 4.74
N ARG A 45 -10.64 -3.35 6.02
CA ARG A 45 -10.67 -1.96 6.47
C ARG A 45 -9.32 -1.26 6.25
N ALA A 46 -8.21 -1.92 6.57
CA ALA A 46 -6.86 -1.40 6.36
C ALA A 46 -6.58 -1.18 4.86
N SER A 47 -6.96 -2.12 3.99
CA SER A 47 -6.81 -1.97 2.54
C SER A 47 -7.61 -0.80 1.99
N ILE A 48 -8.85 -0.61 2.44
CA ILE A 48 -9.69 0.54 2.03
C ILE A 48 -9.04 1.86 2.47
N ILE A 49 -8.56 1.94 3.72
CA ILE A 49 -7.88 3.14 4.23
C ILE A 49 -6.62 3.43 3.41
N GLY A 50 -5.78 2.42 3.17
CA GLY A 50 -4.56 2.56 2.37
C GLY A 50 -4.86 3.01 0.94
N PHE A 51 -5.89 2.45 0.31
CA PHE A 51 -6.34 2.85 -1.02
C PHE A 51 -6.80 4.32 -1.06
N LEU A 52 -7.60 4.76 -0.09
CA LEU A 52 -8.07 6.15 -0.02
C LEU A 52 -6.92 7.14 0.21
N VAL A 53 -5.96 6.79 1.06
CA VAL A 53 -4.76 7.61 1.28
C VAL A 53 -3.93 7.70 -0.01
N MET A 54 -3.65 6.56 -0.66
CA MET A 54 -2.94 6.52 -1.95
C MET A 54 -3.67 7.33 -3.02
N ALA A 55 -4.99 7.19 -3.15
CA ALA A 55 -5.79 7.92 -4.13
C ALA A 55 -5.79 9.43 -3.86
N LEU A 56 -5.89 9.84 -2.59
CA LEU A 56 -5.79 11.24 -2.18
C LEU A 56 -4.43 11.83 -2.57
N PHE A 57 -3.34 11.11 -2.28
CA PHE A 57 -1.99 11.54 -2.69
C PHE A 57 -1.80 11.51 -4.21
N ALA A 58 -2.42 10.59 -4.93
CA ALA A 58 -2.36 10.58 -6.39
C ALA A 58 -3.02 11.83 -7.01
N ILE A 59 -4.10 12.33 -6.40
CA ILE A 59 -4.84 13.50 -6.91
C ILE A 59 -4.26 14.82 -6.38
N ALA A 60 -3.99 14.92 -5.07
CA ALA A 60 -3.58 16.14 -4.40
C ALA A 60 -2.07 16.22 -4.11
N GLY A 61 -1.33 15.12 -4.28
CA GLY A 61 0.09 15.04 -3.91
C GLY A 61 0.96 16.01 -4.66
N ALA A 62 0.68 16.29 -5.94
CA ALA A 62 1.41 17.31 -6.70
C ALA A 62 1.29 18.70 -6.06
N SER A 63 0.11 19.05 -5.52
CA SER A 63 -0.12 20.34 -4.85
C SER A 63 0.47 20.38 -3.44
N ILE A 64 0.49 19.25 -2.73
CA ILE A 64 1.10 19.14 -1.39
C ILE A 64 2.63 19.21 -1.47
N LEU A 65 3.21 18.58 -2.49
CA LEU A 65 4.66 18.53 -2.71
C LEU A 65 5.20 19.76 -3.45
N SER A 66 4.33 20.62 -3.99
CA SER A 66 4.71 21.87 -4.67
C SER A 66 4.83 23.07 -3.73
N VAL A 67 4.57 22.90 -2.43
CA VAL A 67 4.86 23.88 -1.36
C VAL A 67 6.29 23.69 -0.89
#